data_AF-A0A5Q0UQ26-F1
#
_entry.id   AF-A0A5Q0UQ26-F1
#
_cell.length_a   1.000
_cell.length_b   1.000
_cell.length_c   1.000
_cell.angle_alpha   90.00
_cell.angle_beta   90.00
_cell.angle_gamma   90.00
#
_symmetry.space_group_name_H-M   'P 1'
#
loop_
_entity.id
_entity.type
_entity.pdbx_description
1 polymer ?
#
loop_
_entity_poly.entity_id
_entity_poly.type
_entity_poly.pdbx_seq_one_letter_code
_entity_poly.pdbx_strand_id
1 'polypeptide(L)'
;MTQPADEQQALRAQANPEVDFDYELVTINHSAAIDPGDEILFDLYISGYGSPAKNKLTMLTNPSILPETHRIGTVSLSVDGLVDWEENVITDLTIGSQIDDSKSYVRYMPLTRYGITIGVPRIFFADDFEWGEDIRSNPDIEMDEVMERYYPRTLSEKVLPLSEVDADNISESQEFVPEDGENEGPVTPSPPMRFKIQTSEDADPGDYDIRLVLALGNEEAVETISDNVTVHINNTREQLEPLPTTAAVVGAFIALLSLVHATGIFGVLLSLIT
;
A
#
# COMPACT_ATOMS: atom_id res chain seq x y z
N MET A 1 21.02 -46.33 -5.85
CA MET A 1 22.08 -45.48 -5.28
C MET A 1 21.49 -44.09 -5.17
N THR A 2 20.99 -43.73 -3.99
CA THR A 2 20.45 -42.41 -3.67
C THR A 2 21.63 -41.50 -3.34
N GLN A 3 21.78 -40.43 -4.10
CA GLN A 3 22.77 -39.40 -3.82
C GLN A 3 22.39 -38.75 -2.46
N PRO A 4 23.31 -38.65 -1.49
CA PRO A 4 22.98 -38.19 -0.15
C PRO A 4 22.46 -36.74 -0.19
N ALA A 5 21.36 -36.48 0.52
CA ALA A 5 20.69 -35.19 0.57
C ALA A 5 21.64 -34.04 0.95
N ASP A 6 22.68 -34.36 1.73
CA ASP A 6 23.71 -33.43 2.19
C ASP A 6 24.58 -32.89 1.03
N GLU A 7 24.78 -33.68 -0.04
CA GLU A 7 25.56 -33.28 -1.21
C GLU A 7 24.77 -32.30 -2.11
N GLN A 8 23.43 -32.45 -2.17
CA GLN A 8 22.56 -31.47 -2.82
C GLN A 8 22.45 -30.15 -2.05
N GLN A 9 22.51 -30.21 -0.72
CA GLN A 9 22.46 -29.02 0.13
C GLN A 9 23.78 -28.23 0.04
N ALA A 10 24.92 -28.91 0.00
CA ALA A 10 26.23 -28.29 -0.22
C ALA A 10 26.39 -27.68 -1.64
N LEU A 11 25.87 -28.35 -2.67
CA LEU A 11 25.86 -27.81 -4.04
C LEU A 11 24.92 -26.60 -4.19
N ARG A 12 23.80 -26.56 -3.46
CA ARG A 12 22.93 -25.37 -3.40
C ARG A 12 23.60 -24.18 -2.68
N ALA A 13 24.40 -24.45 -1.65
CA ALA A 13 25.13 -23.40 -0.92
C ALA A 13 26.34 -22.85 -1.68
N GLN A 14 26.96 -23.63 -2.59
CA GLN A 14 28.09 -23.18 -3.42
C GLN A 14 27.68 -22.55 -4.76
N ALA A 15 26.43 -22.68 -5.17
CA ALA A 15 25.92 -22.17 -6.45
C ALA A 15 25.09 -20.89 -6.32
N ASN A 16 25.06 -20.25 -5.15
CA ASN A 16 24.43 -18.94 -5.01
C ASN A 16 25.53 -17.88 -5.19
N PRO A 17 25.74 -17.34 -6.41
CA PRO A 17 26.51 -16.11 -6.54
C PRO A 17 25.90 -15.10 -5.57
N GLU A 18 26.73 -14.39 -4.81
CA GLU A 18 26.27 -13.35 -3.88
C GLU A 18 25.30 -12.45 -4.64
N VAL A 19 24.04 -12.56 -4.27
CA VAL A 19 22.98 -11.71 -4.79
C VAL A 19 23.19 -10.38 -4.07
N ASP A 20 23.58 -9.34 -4.80
CA ASP A 20 23.89 -8.02 -4.25
C ASP A 20 22.62 -7.21 -3.93
N PHE A 21 21.58 -7.90 -3.47
CA PHE A 21 20.35 -7.28 -3.01
C PHE A 21 19.72 -8.08 -1.87
N ASP A 22 19.07 -7.37 -0.96
CA ASP A 22 18.39 -7.92 0.21
C ASP A 22 17.19 -7.01 0.50
N TYR A 23 15.99 -7.57 0.35
CA TYR A 23 14.74 -6.83 0.43
C TYR A 23 13.72 -7.58 1.29
N GLU A 24 12.86 -6.80 1.94
CA GLU A 24 11.66 -7.26 2.61
C GLU A 24 10.42 -6.53 2.09
N LEU A 25 9.28 -7.20 2.22
CA LEU A 25 7.97 -6.58 1.99
C LEU A 25 7.42 -6.15 3.35
N VAL A 26 7.03 -4.89 3.45
CA VAL A 26 6.38 -4.34 4.65
C VAL A 26 4.98 -3.91 4.26
N THR A 27 3.97 -4.56 4.84
CA THR A 27 2.57 -4.24 4.57
C THR A 27 1.94 -3.47 5.73
N ILE A 28 1.11 -2.48 5.39
CA ILE A 28 0.27 -1.76 6.35
C ILE A 28 -1.18 -1.98 5.95
N ASN A 29 -1.88 -2.82 6.72
CA ASN A 29 -3.30 -3.07 6.49
C ASN A 29 -4.16 -1.99 7.15
N HIS A 30 -4.88 -1.21 6.35
CA HIS A 30 -5.81 -0.18 6.83
C HIS A 30 -7.22 -0.74 7.07
N SER A 31 -7.53 -1.90 6.49
CA SER A 31 -8.84 -2.55 6.49
C SER A 31 -8.76 -3.95 7.13
N ALA A 32 -8.36 -4.04 8.40
CA ALA A 32 -8.22 -5.32 9.09
C ALA A 32 -9.54 -6.11 9.23
N ALA A 33 -10.66 -5.40 9.37
CA ALA A 33 -12.01 -5.95 9.39
C ALA A 33 -12.96 -5.06 8.59
N ILE A 34 -13.76 -5.65 7.71
CA ILE A 34 -14.67 -4.92 6.80
C ILE A 34 -15.99 -5.68 6.63
N ASP A 35 -17.03 -4.99 6.16
CA ASP A 35 -18.30 -5.61 5.83
C ASP A 35 -18.28 -6.13 4.38
N PRO A 36 -19.09 -7.16 4.04
CA PRO A 36 -19.25 -7.60 2.65
C PRO A 36 -19.66 -6.44 1.74
N GLY A 37 -18.92 -6.24 0.66
CA GLY A 37 -19.13 -5.14 -0.30
C GLY A 37 -18.24 -3.92 -0.07
N ASP A 38 -17.55 -3.85 1.08
CA ASP A 38 -16.60 -2.78 1.36
C ASP A 38 -15.25 -2.97 0.65
N GLU A 39 -14.41 -1.94 0.73
CA GLU A 39 -13.07 -1.91 0.16
C GLU A 39 -11.99 -2.36 1.14
N ILE A 40 -11.13 -3.28 0.68
CA ILE A 40 -9.87 -3.60 1.32
C ILE A 40 -8.83 -2.58 0.87
N LEU A 41 -8.24 -1.88 1.84
CA LEU A 41 -7.17 -0.93 1.63
C LEU A 41 -5.91 -1.37 2.39
N PHE A 42 -4.79 -1.49 1.67
CA PHE A 42 -3.49 -1.66 2.30
C PHE A 42 -2.38 -1.02 1.48
N ASP A 43 -1.31 -0.64 2.17
CA ASP A 43 -0.08 -0.11 1.58
C ASP A 43 1.02 -1.17 1.64
N LEU A 44 1.83 -1.25 0.58
CA LEU A 44 3.00 -2.13 0.47
C LEU A 44 4.25 -1.28 0.26
N TYR A 45 5.22 -1.46 1.14
CA TYR A 45 6.56 -0.92 1.03
C TYR A 45 7.54 -2.04 0.68
N ILE A 46 8.55 -1.70 -0.12
CA ILE A 46 9.70 -2.55 -0.37
C ILE A 46 10.87 -1.87 0.33
N SER A 47 11.45 -2.54 1.32
CA SER A 47 12.54 -2.03 2.15
C SER A 47 13.76 -2.90 1.96
N GLY A 48 14.94 -2.32 1.77
CA GLY A 48 16.16 -3.08 1.52
C GLY A 48 17.18 -2.35 0.67
N TYR A 49 18.19 -3.07 0.21
CA TYR A 49 19.32 -2.54 -0.56
C TYR A 49 19.61 -3.37 -1.82
N GLY A 50 20.34 -2.78 -2.76
CA GLY A 50 20.74 -3.37 -4.04
C GLY A 50 19.96 -2.87 -5.26
N SER A 51 20.23 -3.46 -6.43
CA SER A 51 19.51 -3.09 -7.66
C SER A 51 19.21 -4.33 -8.52
N PRO A 52 18.06 -4.99 -8.32
CA PRO A 52 17.73 -6.20 -9.05
C PRO A 52 17.50 -5.85 -10.53
N ALA A 53 18.23 -6.51 -11.44
CA ALA A 53 18.08 -6.29 -12.88
C ALA A 53 16.70 -6.71 -13.41
N LYS A 54 16.04 -7.64 -12.72
CA LYS A 54 14.70 -8.12 -13.03
C LYS A 54 13.89 -8.23 -11.75
N ASN A 55 12.65 -7.75 -11.78
CA ASN A 55 11.73 -7.91 -10.68
C ASN A 55 10.30 -8.18 -11.17
N LYS A 56 9.48 -8.74 -10.28
CA LYS A 56 8.07 -9.02 -10.51
C LYS A 56 7.34 -9.14 -9.18
N LEU A 57 6.32 -8.32 -8.97
CA LEU A 57 5.39 -8.44 -7.85
C LEU A 57 4.12 -9.15 -8.32
N THR A 58 3.76 -10.23 -7.63
CA THR A 58 2.53 -10.97 -7.84
C THR A 58 1.69 -10.90 -6.57
N MET A 59 0.47 -10.39 -6.69
CA MET A 59 -0.55 -10.52 -5.66
C MET A 59 -1.49 -11.65 -6.03
N LEU A 60 -1.82 -12.50 -5.06
CA LEU A 60 -2.78 -13.59 -5.17
C LEU A 60 -3.89 -13.35 -4.16
N THR A 61 -5.13 -13.37 -4.63
CA THR A 61 -6.32 -13.14 -3.81
C THR A 61 -7.19 -14.39 -3.77
N ASN A 62 -8.03 -14.53 -2.74
CA ASN A 62 -9.04 -15.58 -2.71
C ASN A 62 -10.25 -15.17 -3.58
N PRO A 63 -10.58 -15.90 -4.67
CA PRO A 63 -11.68 -15.52 -5.54
C PRO A 63 -13.08 -15.61 -4.91
N SER A 64 -13.22 -16.11 -3.68
CA SER A 64 -14.52 -16.24 -2.97
C SER A 64 -14.99 -14.93 -2.33
N ILE A 65 -14.08 -14.01 -2.00
CA ILE A 65 -14.44 -12.71 -1.38
C ILE A 65 -14.58 -11.59 -2.40
N LEU A 66 -14.38 -11.90 -3.68
CA LEU A 66 -14.28 -10.92 -4.76
C LEU A 66 -15.49 -11.07 -5.68
N PRO A 67 -16.02 -9.95 -6.22
CA PRO A 67 -17.16 -10.01 -7.12
C PRO A 67 -16.83 -10.80 -8.39
N GLU A 68 -17.85 -11.37 -9.03
CA GLU A 68 -17.68 -12.11 -10.30
C GLU A 68 -17.30 -11.21 -11.50
N THR A 69 -17.17 -9.91 -11.27
CA THR A 69 -16.76 -8.94 -12.28
C THR A 69 -15.29 -9.16 -12.69
N HIS A 70 -14.95 -8.78 -13.93
CA HIS A 70 -13.58 -8.92 -14.44
C HIS A 70 -12.61 -7.92 -13.81
N ARG A 71 -13.13 -6.81 -13.26
CA ARG A 71 -12.37 -5.76 -12.59
C ARG A 71 -12.94 -5.64 -11.18
N ILE A 72 -12.11 -6.02 -10.21
CA ILE A 72 -12.49 -6.12 -8.80
C ILE A 72 -11.80 -5.05 -7.94
N GLY A 73 -10.99 -4.19 -8.55
CA GLY A 73 -10.23 -3.19 -7.82
C GLY A 73 -9.18 -2.52 -8.69
N THR A 74 -8.38 -1.68 -8.04
CA THR A 74 -7.29 -0.94 -8.63
C THR A 74 -6.04 -1.05 -7.77
N VAL A 75 -4.90 -1.20 -8.42
CA VAL A 75 -3.60 -0.94 -7.80
C VAL A 75 -3.21 0.47 -8.21
N SER A 76 -2.95 1.33 -7.23
CA SER A 76 -2.44 2.69 -7.43
C SER A 76 -0.97 2.73 -7.01
N LEU A 77 -0.11 3.03 -7.96
CA LEU A 77 1.28 3.39 -7.71
C LEU A 77 1.32 4.90 -7.63
N SER A 78 1.60 5.45 -6.45
CA SER A 78 1.78 6.88 -6.25
C SER A 78 3.23 7.17 -5.92
N VAL A 79 3.84 8.06 -6.69
CA VAL A 79 5.10 8.72 -6.36
C VAL A 79 4.76 10.20 -6.36
N ASP A 80 4.75 10.82 -5.19
CA ASP A 80 4.50 12.26 -5.06
C ASP A 80 5.82 12.98 -4.72
N GLY A 81 6.11 14.01 -5.49
CA GLY A 81 7.41 14.68 -5.56
C GLY A 81 7.32 16.06 -6.19
N LEU A 82 7.70 17.10 -5.45
CA LEU A 82 8.02 18.40 -6.02
C LEU A 82 9.50 18.42 -6.40
N VAL A 83 9.73 18.63 -7.68
CA VAL A 83 11.05 18.97 -8.22
C VAL A 83 11.22 20.48 -8.09
N ASP A 84 12.24 20.93 -7.36
CA ASP A 84 12.73 22.31 -7.43
C ASP A 84 13.64 22.43 -8.65
N TRP A 85 13.10 23.12 -9.66
CA TRP A 85 13.73 23.31 -10.96
C TRP A 85 14.89 24.31 -10.95
N GLU A 86 14.95 25.22 -9.96
CA GLU A 86 16.04 26.19 -9.84
C GLU A 86 17.25 25.59 -9.14
N GLU A 87 17.03 24.78 -8.11
CA GLU A 87 18.09 24.12 -7.35
C GLU A 87 18.45 22.73 -7.87
N ASN A 88 17.61 22.16 -8.74
CA ASN A 88 17.78 20.83 -9.32
C ASN A 88 17.77 19.74 -8.22
N VAL A 89 16.87 19.92 -7.25
CA VAL A 89 16.70 19.07 -6.06
C VAL A 89 15.22 18.67 -5.98
N ILE A 90 14.94 17.42 -5.65
CA ILE A 90 13.58 17.03 -5.24
C ILE A 90 13.39 17.57 -3.83
N THR A 91 12.63 18.66 -3.69
CA THR A 91 12.51 19.40 -2.42
C THR A 91 11.39 18.90 -1.53
N ASP A 92 10.31 18.36 -2.11
CA ASP A 92 9.26 17.69 -1.36
C ASP A 92 8.88 16.37 -2.06
N LEU A 93 9.65 15.30 -1.82
CA LEU A 93 9.10 13.96 -2.02
C LEU A 93 8.15 13.66 -0.87
N THR A 94 6.91 14.15 -0.98
CA THR A 94 5.90 13.92 0.06
C THR A 94 5.39 12.49 -0.06
N ILE A 95 5.84 11.64 0.83
CA ILE A 95 5.38 10.25 0.89
C ILE A 95 4.32 10.20 1.99
N GLY A 96 3.06 10.18 1.57
CA GLY A 96 1.96 10.28 2.49
C GLY A 96 0.69 9.65 1.98
N SER A 97 -0.14 9.20 2.93
CA SER A 97 -1.43 8.57 2.73
C SER A 97 -2.47 9.46 2.03
N GLN A 98 -2.20 10.77 1.93
CA GLN A 98 -2.94 11.73 1.14
C GLN A 98 -2.36 11.80 -0.27
N ILE A 99 -2.72 10.82 -1.08
CA ILE A 99 -2.64 10.97 -2.52
C ILE A 99 -3.67 12.05 -2.87
N ASP A 100 -3.25 13.31 -2.98
CA ASP A 100 -4.04 14.31 -3.67
C ASP A 100 -4.02 13.92 -5.14
N ASP A 101 -5.07 13.21 -5.57
CA ASP A 101 -5.25 12.70 -6.94
C ASP A 101 -5.04 13.81 -8.00
N SER A 102 -5.07 15.10 -7.62
CA SER A 102 -4.81 16.22 -8.52
C SER A 102 -3.33 16.52 -8.83
N LYS A 103 -2.36 15.97 -8.06
CA LYS A 103 -0.91 16.25 -8.22
C LYS A 103 0.00 15.04 -8.25
N SER A 104 -0.44 13.91 -7.72
CA SER A 104 0.32 12.66 -7.78
C SER A 104 0.19 11.98 -9.15
N TYR A 105 1.31 11.48 -9.68
CA TYR A 105 1.25 10.57 -10.82
C TYR A 105 0.78 9.19 -10.34
N VAL A 106 -0.52 8.93 -10.47
CA VAL A 106 -1.14 7.67 -10.06
C VAL A 106 -1.34 6.76 -11.27
N ARG A 107 -0.58 5.66 -11.31
CA ARG A 107 -0.85 4.62 -12.30
C ARG A 107 -1.87 3.62 -11.75
N TYR A 108 -3.03 3.55 -12.38
CA TYR A 108 -4.07 2.59 -12.08
C TYR A 108 -3.91 1.31 -12.91
N MET A 109 -3.84 0.16 -12.24
CA MET A 109 -3.83 -1.15 -12.91
C MET A 109 -5.03 -1.98 -12.48
N PRO A 110 -5.76 -2.61 -13.43
CA PRO A 110 -6.95 -3.38 -13.10
C PRO A 110 -6.58 -4.65 -12.36
N LEU A 111 -7.27 -4.90 -11.23
CA LEU A 111 -7.15 -6.14 -10.49
C LEU A 111 -8.15 -7.17 -11.00
N THR A 112 -7.69 -8.40 -11.25
CA THR A 112 -8.56 -9.53 -11.59
C THR A 112 -8.90 -10.35 -10.34
N ARG A 113 -9.94 -11.18 -10.40
CA ARG A 113 -10.33 -12.07 -9.29
C ARG A 113 -9.27 -13.08 -8.83
N TYR A 114 -8.20 -13.26 -9.59
CA TYR A 114 -7.07 -14.13 -9.26
C TYR A 114 -5.83 -13.36 -8.80
N GLY A 115 -5.96 -12.03 -8.67
CA GLY A 115 -4.90 -11.10 -8.35
C GLY A 115 -4.31 -10.41 -9.58
N ILE A 116 -3.05 -9.99 -9.45
CA ILE A 116 -2.33 -9.21 -10.48
C ILE A 116 -0.85 -9.56 -10.44
N THR A 117 -0.20 -9.38 -11.58
CA THR A 117 1.25 -9.47 -11.71
C THR A 117 1.75 -8.20 -12.40
N ILE A 118 2.69 -7.51 -11.75
CA ILE A 118 3.26 -6.26 -12.24
C ILE A 118 4.79 -6.31 -12.15
N GLY A 119 5.46 -5.55 -13.01
CA GLY A 119 6.83 -5.13 -12.74
C GLY A 119 6.82 -4.02 -11.71
N VAL A 120 7.75 -4.05 -10.77
CA VAL A 120 7.96 -2.98 -9.80
C VAL A 120 8.92 -1.96 -10.43
N PRO A 121 8.49 -0.70 -10.62
CA PRO A 121 9.38 0.35 -11.12
C PRO A 121 10.65 0.46 -10.28
N ARG A 122 11.80 0.75 -10.92
CA ARG A 122 13.09 0.77 -10.19
C ARG A 122 13.14 1.81 -9.06
N ILE A 123 12.33 2.87 -9.15
CA ILE A 123 12.19 3.91 -8.11
C ILE A 123 11.73 3.38 -6.74
N PHE A 124 11.11 2.21 -6.67
CA PHE A 124 10.74 1.58 -5.38
C PHE A 124 11.90 0.82 -4.72
N PHE A 125 13.10 0.85 -5.29
CA PHE A 125 14.31 0.21 -4.75
C PHE A 125 15.32 1.28 -4.31
N ALA A 126 15.73 1.25 -3.05
CA ALA A 126 16.43 2.35 -2.37
C ALA A 126 17.79 2.77 -2.98
N ASP A 127 18.48 1.88 -3.70
CA ASP A 127 19.86 2.11 -4.16
C ASP A 127 20.00 2.38 -5.68
N ASP A 128 18.92 2.70 -6.41
CA ASP A 128 19.06 3.07 -7.82
C ASP A 128 19.57 4.52 -7.98
N PHE A 129 20.84 4.73 -7.67
CA PHE A 129 21.53 6.03 -7.74
C PHE A 129 21.45 6.66 -9.15
N GLU A 130 21.35 5.83 -10.20
CA GLU A 130 21.22 6.26 -11.59
C GLU A 130 19.95 7.07 -11.83
N TRP A 131 18.84 6.73 -11.17
CA TRP A 131 17.58 7.47 -11.29
C TRP A 131 17.71 8.90 -10.76
N GLY A 132 18.31 9.03 -9.57
CA GLY A 132 18.55 10.32 -8.96
C GLY A 132 19.46 11.18 -9.82
N GLU A 133 20.47 10.61 -10.48
CA GLU A 133 21.35 11.35 -11.41
C GLU A 133 20.67 11.71 -12.74
N ASP A 134 19.86 10.83 -13.34
CA ASP A 134 19.22 11.10 -14.63
C ASP A 134 18.12 12.15 -14.51
N ILE A 135 17.32 12.13 -13.44
CA ILE A 135 16.35 13.21 -13.16
C ILE A 135 17.08 14.52 -12.91
N ARG A 136 18.15 14.52 -12.10
CA ARG A 136 18.99 15.72 -11.90
C ARG A 136 19.61 16.21 -13.21
N SER A 137 19.90 15.32 -14.15
CA SER A 137 20.52 15.70 -15.44
C SER A 137 19.49 16.12 -16.49
N ASN A 138 18.24 15.73 -16.35
CA ASN A 138 17.14 16.00 -17.28
C ASN A 138 15.93 16.49 -16.50
N PRO A 139 15.97 17.71 -15.93
CA PRO A 139 14.86 18.19 -15.13
C PRO A 139 13.57 18.14 -15.95
N ASP A 140 13.58 18.61 -17.21
CA ASP A 140 12.38 18.75 -18.07
C ASP A 140 11.70 17.43 -18.48
N ILE A 141 12.12 16.28 -17.94
CA ILE A 141 11.50 14.99 -18.23
C ILE A 141 10.14 14.88 -17.49
N GLU A 142 9.09 14.60 -18.25
CA GLU A 142 7.77 14.33 -17.67
C GLU A 142 7.80 13.02 -16.88
N MET A 143 7.10 12.94 -15.75
CA MET A 143 7.10 11.74 -14.89
C MET A 143 6.59 10.49 -15.61
N ASP A 144 5.69 10.63 -16.59
CA ASP A 144 5.26 9.51 -17.42
C ASP A 144 6.41 8.92 -18.25
N GLU A 145 7.28 9.78 -18.78
CA GLU A 145 8.49 9.34 -19.50
C GLU A 145 9.51 8.71 -18.55
N VAL A 146 9.65 9.24 -17.33
CA VAL A 146 10.45 8.63 -16.25
C VAL A 146 9.92 7.23 -15.98
N MET A 147 8.63 7.09 -15.69
CA MET A 147 8.03 5.79 -15.39
C MET A 147 8.26 4.82 -16.55
N GLU A 148 7.96 5.18 -17.80
CA GLU A 148 8.21 4.31 -18.96
C GLU A 148 9.68 3.90 -19.11
N ARG A 149 10.63 4.81 -18.87
CA ARG A 149 12.07 4.55 -18.95
C ARG A 149 12.56 3.62 -17.83
N TYR A 150 12.00 3.75 -16.62
CA TYR A 150 12.42 3.03 -15.41
C TYR A 150 11.53 1.85 -15.02
N TYR A 151 10.47 1.56 -15.81
CA TYR A 151 9.78 0.29 -15.72
C TYR A 151 10.74 -0.82 -16.21
N PRO A 152 11.11 -1.78 -15.35
CA PRO A 152 11.99 -2.85 -15.77
C PRO A 152 11.32 -3.67 -16.88
N ARG A 153 12.14 -4.28 -17.74
CA ARG A 153 11.69 -5.43 -18.52
C ARG A 153 11.25 -6.50 -17.54
N THR A 154 9.93 -6.62 -17.34
CA THR A 154 9.41 -7.58 -16.39
C THR A 154 9.87 -8.99 -16.78
N LEU A 155 10.03 -9.89 -15.82
CA LEU A 155 10.28 -11.33 -16.10
C LEU A 155 9.21 -11.96 -17.02
N SER A 156 8.09 -11.26 -17.25
CA SER A 156 7.00 -11.62 -18.11
C SER A 156 6.78 -10.51 -19.14
N GLU A 157 7.72 -10.34 -20.07
CA GLU A 157 7.83 -9.30 -21.12
C GLU A 157 6.61 -9.16 -22.08
N LYS A 158 5.41 -9.60 -21.68
CA LYS A 158 4.13 -9.59 -22.43
C LYS A 158 2.96 -8.92 -21.72
N VAL A 159 3.12 -8.34 -20.53
CA VAL A 159 2.00 -7.62 -19.88
C VAL A 159 1.95 -6.20 -20.45
N LEU A 160 1.06 -5.99 -21.42
CA LEU A 160 0.82 -4.68 -22.04
C LEU A 160 0.19 -3.69 -21.04
N PRO A 161 0.55 -2.41 -21.07
CA PRO A 161 -0.24 -1.36 -20.41
C PRO A 161 -1.64 -1.34 -21.03
N LEU A 162 -2.69 -1.40 -20.20
CA LEU A 162 -4.06 -1.10 -20.61
C LEU A 162 -4.31 0.40 -20.44
N SER A 163 -5.15 0.96 -21.31
CA SER A 163 -5.35 2.41 -21.46
C SER A 163 -5.94 3.08 -20.21
N GLU A 164 -5.60 4.37 -20.08
CA GLU A 164 -6.06 5.31 -19.06
C GLU A 164 -7.58 5.29 -18.86
N VAL A 165 -7.99 5.33 -17.59
CA VAL A 165 -9.38 5.54 -17.16
C VAL A 165 -9.36 6.48 -15.96
N ASP A 166 -10.16 7.54 -16.05
CA ASP A 166 -10.39 8.56 -15.01
C ASP A 166 -10.81 7.94 -13.67
N ALA A 167 -10.17 8.34 -12.57
CA ALA A 167 -10.48 7.92 -11.21
C ALA A 167 -10.66 9.16 -10.32
N ASP A 168 -11.88 9.36 -9.82
CA ASP A 168 -12.25 10.47 -8.91
C ASP A 168 -12.40 9.98 -7.45
N ASN A 169 -11.79 10.76 -6.53
CA ASN A 169 -12.10 11.02 -5.10
C ASN A 169 -11.94 9.92 -4.03
N ILE A 170 -10.86 10.02 -3.21
CA ILE A 170 -10.83 9.64 -1.76
C ILE A 170 -9.87 10.59 -0.99
N SER A 171 -10.24 11.07 0.20
CA SER A 171 -9.40 11.93 1.08
C SER A 171 -9.45 11.44 2.53
N GLU A 172 -8.29 11.23 3.16
CA GLU A 172 -8.11 11.20 4.63
C GLU A 172 -6.64 11.42 5.03
N SER A 173 -6.39 12.08 6.18
CA SER A 173 -5.10 12.67 6.58
C SER A 173 -4.57 12.16 7.92
N GLN A 174 -3.28 11.81 7.99
CA GLN A 174 -2.46 11.78 9.22
C GLN A 174 -1.02 12.20 8.89
N GLU A 175 -0.38 12.95 9.80
CA GLU A 175 0.94 13.57 9.65
C GLU A 175 1.93 12.89 10.62
N PHE A 176 3.13 12.53 10.14
CA PHE A 176 4.20 11.92 10.95
C PHE A 176 5.26 12.96 11.33
N VAL A 177 5.69 12.97 12.59
CA VAL A 177 6.73 13.87 13.12
C VAL A 177 7.85 13.02 13.75
N PRO A 178 9.09 13.06 13.24
CA PRO A 178 10.23 12.39 13.88
C PRO A 178 10.66 13.09 15.17
N GLU A 179 11.11 12.33 16.17
CA GLU A 179 11.25 12.76 17.58
C GLU A 179 12.71 13.09 18.00
N ASP A 180 13.69 12.92 17.12
CA ASP A 180 15.10 12.87 17.44
C ASP A 180 15.93 13.82 16.55
N GLY A 181 16.21 15.00 17.11
CA GLY A 181 16.90 16.12 16.44
C GLY A 181 18.40 15.94 16.18
N GLU A 182 18.82 14.79 15.65
CA GLU A 182 20.13 14.66 15.00
C GLU A 182 19.97 14.87 13.49
N ASN A 183 20.75 15.82 12.94
CA ASN A 183 20.78 16.18 11.51
C ASN A 183 21.42 15.06 10.67
N GLU A 184 20.81 13.90 10.63
CA GLU A 184 20.89 13.06 9.44
C GLU A 184 20.03 13.75 8.37
N GLY A 185 20.54 13.87 7.14
CA GLY A 185 19.72 14.41 6.05
C GLY A 185 18.39 13.66 6.00
N PRO A 186 17.27 14.31 5.63
CA PRO A 186 15.96 13.68 5.67
C PRO A 186 16.03 12.35 4.93
N VAL A 187 15.87 11.24 5.68
CA VAL A 187 15.75 9.92 5.08
C VAL A 187 14.42 9.94 4.37
N THR A 188 14.48 10.07 3.04
CA THR A 188 13.29 10.00 2.22
C THR A 188 12.83 8.55 2.19
N PRO A 189 11.66 8.18 2.76
CA PRO A 189 11.19 6.81 2.70
C PRO A 189 10.98 6.37 1.24
N SER A 190 10.79 5.08 0.98
CA SER A 190 10.32 4.64 -0.34
C SER A 190 8.80 4.84 -0.43
N PRO A 191 8.24 5.32 -1.56
CA PRO A 191 6.81 5.51 -1.71
C PRO A 191 6.06 4.16 -1.59
N PRO A 192 4.88 4.12 -0.94
CA PRO A 192 4.09 2.90 -0.89
C PRO A 192 3.41 2.60 -2.23
N MET A 193 3.21 1.31 -2.50
CA MET A 193 2.23 0.84 -3.47
C MET A 193 0.91 0.61 -2.75
N ARG A 194 -0.16 1.29 -3.17
CA ARG A 194 -1.47 1.19 -2.53
C ARG A 194 -2.40 0.27 -3.31
N PHE A 195 -3.01 -0.66 -2.60
CA PHE A 195 -3.96 -1.63 -3.16
C PHE A 195 -5.36 -1.33 -2.66
N LYS A 196 -6.29 -1.18 -3.60
CA LYS A 196 -7.73 -0.99 -3.35
C LYS A 196 -8.50 -2.13 -3.98
N ILE A 197 -9.14 -2.96 -3.16
CA ILE A 197 -9.83 -4.18 -3.62
C ILE A 197 -11.28 -4.14 -3.14
N GLN A 198 -12.21 -4.17 -4.07
CA GLN A 198 -13.64 -4.23 -3.78
C GLN A 198 -14.04 -5.68 -3.47
N THR A 199 -14.66 -5.89 -2.32
CA THR A 199 -15.20 -7.21 -1.96
C THR A 199 -16.61 -7.42 -2.53
N SER A 200 -17.05 -8.68 -2.57
CA SER A 200 -18.42 -9.00 -2.97
C SER A 200 -19.40 -8.71 -1.82
N GLU A 201 -20.59 -8.17 -2.14
CA GLU A 201 -21.71 -8.08 -1.19
C GLU A 201 -22.14 -9.47 -0.66
N ASP A 202 -21.87 -10.53 -1.43
CA ASP A 202 -22.17 -11.93 -1.08
C ASP A 202 -20.93 -12.65 -0.49
N ALA A 203 -19.88 -11.93 -0.09
CA ALA A 203 -18.69 -12.54 0.49
C ALA A 203 -19.03 -13.29 1.79
N ASP A 204 -18.61 -14.56 1.86
CA ASP A 204 -18.71 -15.34 3.09
C ASP A 204 -17.90 -14.66 4.22
N PRO A 205 -18.39 -14.70 5.47
CA PRO A 205 -17.64 -14.16 6.60
C PRO A 205 -16.46 -15.05 6.98
N GLY A 206 -15.37 -14.44 7.44
CA GLY A 206 -14.17 -15.14 7.89
C GLY A 206 -12.87 -14.38 7.63
N ASP A 207 -11.75 -15.03 7.96
CA ASP A 207 -10.41 -14.51 7.72
C ASP A 207 -9.89 -14.96 6.35
N TYR A 208 -9.37 -14.01 5.58
CA TYR A 208 -8.85 -14.23 4.24
C TYR A 208 -7.46 -13.62 4.10
N ASP A 209 -6.53 -14.42 3.57
CA ASP A 209 -5.18 -13.95 3.28
C ASP A 209 -5.06 -13.51 1.82
N ILE A 210 -4.50 -12.32 1.63
CA ILE A 210 -4.01 -11.82 0.36
C ILE A 210 -2.50 -12.01 0.35
N ARG A 211 -2.01 -12.86 -0.55
CA ARG A 211 -0.58 -13.20 -0.62
C ARG A 211 0.14 -12.30 -1.60
N LEU A 212 1.23 -11.70 -1.15
CA LEU A 212 2.15 -10.90 -1.96
C LEU A 212 3.44 -11.69 -2.16
N VAL A 213 3.92 -11.73 -3.39
CA VAL A 213 5.14 -12.45 -3.77
C VAL A 213 5.98 -11.54 -4.66
N LEU A 214 7.13 -11.10 -4.15
CA LEU A 214 8.11 -10.35 -4.89
C LEU A 214 9.23 -11.29 -5.34
N ALA A 215 9.34 -11.51 -6.65
CA ALA A 215 10.47 -12.21 -7.25
C ALA A 215 11.50 -11.19 -7.74
N LEU A 216 12.73 -11.31 -7.25
CA LEU A 216 13.87 -10.47 -7.60
C LEU A 216 14.94 -11.32 -8.25
N GLY A 217 15.68 -10.81 -9.22
CA GLY A 217 16.73 -11.60 -9.85
C GLY A 217 17.63 -10.82 -10.79
N ASN A 218 18.68 -11.50 -11.21
CA ASN A 218 19.60 -11.06 -12.25
C ASN A 218 19.67 -12.12 -13.37
N GLU A 219 20.79 -12.21 -14.09
CA GLU A 219 20.97 -13.23 -15.13
C GLU A 219 21.24 -14.63 -14.55
N GLU A 220 21.73 -14.71 -13.32
CA GLU A 220 22.27 -15.93 -12.72
C GLU A 220 21.34 -16.52 -11.65
N ALA A 221 20.66 -15.67 -10.87
CA ALA A 221 19.86 -16.08 -9.72
C ALA A 221 18.51 -15.33 -9.65
N VAL A 222 17.54 -16.00 -9.01
CA VAL A 222 16.22 -15.43 -8.66
C VAL A 222 15.91 -15.77 -7.21
N GLU A 223 15.61 -14.75 -6.42
CA GLU A 223 15.11 -14.82 -5.06
C GLU A 223 13.61 -14.52 -5.03
N THR A 224 12.92 -15.02 -4.01
CA THR A 224 11.50 -14.76 -3.82
C THR A 224 11.21 -14.44 -2.36
N ILE A 225 10.64 -13.26 -2.15
CA ILE A 225 10.17 -12.74 -0.87
C ILE A 225 8.65 -12.78 -0.89
N SER A 226 8.02 -13.11 0.24
CA SER A 226 6.55 -13.12 0.32
C SER A 226 6.04 -12.64 1.65
N ASP A 227 4.92 -11.94 1.61
CA ASP A 227 4.18 -11.47 2.78
C ASP A 227 2.67 -11.72 2.60
N ASN A 228 1.90 -11.70 3.68
CA ASN A 228 0.45 -11.89 3.66
C ASN A 228 -0.26 -10.73 4.35
N VAL A 229 -1.31 -10.23 3.71
CA VAL A 229 -2.26 -9.28 4.30
C VAL A 229 -3.51 -10.04 4.67
N THR A 230 -3.78 -10.19 5.96
CA THR A 230 -4.99 -10.86 6.46
C THR A 230 -6.12 -9.84 6.63
N VAL A 231 -7.30 -10.16 6.10
CA VAL A 231 -8.52 -9.36 6.18
C VAL A 231 -9.66 -10.21 6.74
N HIS A 232 -10.39 -9.65 7.69
CA HIS A 232 -11.60 -10.26 8.24
C HIS A 232 -12.86 -9.69 7.56
N ILE A 233 -13.72 -10.57 7.03
CA ILE A 233 -15.05 -10.20 6.54
C ILE A 233 -16.07 -10.45 7.66
N ASN A 234 -16.70 -9.37 8.12
CA ASN A 234 -17.64 -9.41 9.23
C ASN A 234 -18.92 -10.18 8.87
N ASN A 235 -19.38 -11.04 9.76
CA ASN A 235 -20.70 -11.63 9.67
C ASN A 235 -21.80 -10.64 10.10
N THR A 236 -23.07 -10.98 9.81
CA THR A 236 -24.23 -10.13 10.17
C THR A 236 -24.32 -9.80 11.66
N ARG A 237 -23.78 -10.64 12.54
CA ARG A 237 -23.78 -10.36 13.98
C ARG A 237 -22.72 -9.32 14.34
N GLU A 238 -21.50 -9.45 13.82
CA GLU A 238 -20.39 -8.49 14.01
C GLU A 238 -20.76 -7.10 13.49
N GLN A 239 -21.40 -7.03 12.31
CA GLN A 239 -21.95 -5.79 11.73
C GLN A 239 -22.90 -5.05 12.68
N LEU A 240 -23.61 -5.77 13.55
CA LEU A 240 -24.59 -5.21 14.49
C LEU A 240 -24.01 -4.93 15.88
N GLU A 241 -22.80 -5.40 16.22
CA GLU A 241 -22.15 -5.14 17.52
C GLU A 241 -21.87 -3.66 17.84
N PRO A 242 -21.62 -2.75 16.88
CA PRO A 242 -21.53 -1.33 17.22
C PRO A 242 -22.88 -0.73 17.64
N LEU A 243 -24.03 -1.34 17.29
CA LEU A 243 -25.35 -0.77 17.59
C LEU A 243 -25.68 -0.74 19.08
N PRO A 244 -25.50 -1.82 19.88
CA PRO A 244 -25.69 -1.76 21.33
C PRO A 244 -24.80 -0.73 22.01
N THR A 245 -23.53 -0.66 21.62
CA THR A 245 -22.56 0.28 22.19
C THR A 245 -22.95 1.71 21.86
N THR A 246 -23.30 1.98 20.60
CA THR A 246 -23.79 3.29 20.14
C THR A 246 -25.10 3.67 20.85
N ALA A 247 -26.06 2.74 20.95
CA ALA A 247 -27.31 2.95 21.65
C ALA A 247 -27.12 3.22 23.15
N ALA A 248 -26.16 2.55 23.79
CA ALA A 248 -25.81 2.78 25.19
C ALA A 248 -25.19 4.16 25.39
N VAL A 249 -24.27 4.59 24.52
CA VAL A 249 -23.66 5.94 24.55
C VAL A 249 -24.73 7.01 24.36
N VAL A 250 -25.58 6.87 23.33
CA VAL A 250 -26.69 7.80 23.08
C VAL A 250 -27.67 7.83 24.25
N GLY A 251 -28.03 6.67 24.80
CA GLY A 251 -28.90 6.56 25.98
C GLY A 251 -28.32 7.24 27.21
N ALA A 252 -27.01 7.07 27.46
CA ALA A 252 -26.30 7.74 28.55
C ALA A 252 -26.30 9.27 28.36
N PHE A 253 -26.12 9.74 27.13
CA PHE A 253 -26.17 11.18 26.80
C PHE A 253 -27.56 11.77 27.06
N ILE A 254 -28.63 11.08 26.64
CA ILE A 254 -30.02 11.49 26.90
C ILE A 254 -30.33 11.50 28.40
N ALA A 255 -29.86 10.49 29.14
CA ALA A 255 -30.02 10.43 30.59
C ALA A 255 -29.31 11.59 31.30
N LEU A 256 -28.08 11.93 30.87
CA LEU A 256 -27.32 13.06 31.39
C LEU A 256 -28.05 14.38 31.13
N LEU A 257 -28.51 14.62 29.90
CA LEU A 257 -29.28 15.82 29.54
C LEU A 257 -30.56 15.95 30.38
N SER A 258 -31.25 14.82 30.59
CA SER A 258 -32.45 14.77 31.43
C SER A 258 -32.15 15.12 32.90
N LEU A 259 -31.01 14.66 33.43
CA LEU A 259 -30.57 14.97 34.78
C LEU A 259 -30.18 16.45 34.94
N VAL A 260 -29.46 17.02 33.98
CA VAL A 260 -29.10 18.46 33.97
C VAL A 260 -30.36 19.32 33.91
N HIS A 261 -31.34 18.93 33.10
CA HIS A 261 -32.63 19.60 33.03
C HIS A 261 -33.41 19.50 34.37
N ALA A 262 -33.49 18.30 34.96
CA ALA A 262 -34.24 18.06 36.20
C ALA A 262 -33.63 18.76 37.43
N THR A 263 -32.31 18.91 37.48
CA THR A 263 -31.60 19.57 38.59
C THR A 263 -31.74 21.10 38.59
N GLY A 264 -32.32 21.69 37.54
CA GLY A 264 -32.54 23.13 37.48
C GLY A 264 -31.25 23.96 37.37
N ILE A 265 -30.12 23.32 37.04
CA ILE A 265 -28.81 23.98 36.84
C ILE A 265 -28.91 25.10 35.79
N PHE A 266 -29.75 24.92 34.77
CA PHE A 266 -30.02 25.96 33.78
C PHE A 266 -30.66 27.21 34.38
N GLY A 267 -31.53 27.07 35.39
CA GLY A 267 -32.11 28.21 36.10
C GLY A 267 -31.05 29.00 36.89
N VAL A 268 -30.11 28.28 37.52
CA VAL A 268 -29.01 28.90 38.28
C VAL A 268 -28.04 29.62 37.35
N LEU A 269 -27.64 28.99 36.23
CA LEU A 269 -26.76 29.60 35.24
C LEU A 269 -27.40 30.82 34.55
N LEU A 270 -28.69 30.77 34.20
CA LEU A 270 -29.39 31.94 33.65
C LEU A 270 -29.43 33.09 34.68
N SER A 271 -29.69 32.78 35.95
CA SER A 271 -29.74 33.80 37.00
C SER A 271 -28.39 34.48 37.30
N LEU A 272 -27.27 33.90 36.87
CA LEU A 272 -25.94 34.49 36.99
C LEU A 272 -25.60 35.44 35.82
N ILE A 273 -26.32 35.35 34.70
CA ILE A 273 -26.09 36.15 33.50
C ILE A 273 -27.04 37.37 33.45
N THR A 274 -28.21 37.28 34.10
CA THR A 274 -29.19 38.37 34.24
C THR A 274 -29.03 39.14 35.54
#